data_AF-A0A061BLE7-F1
#
_entry.id   AF-A0A061BLE7-F1
#
_cell.length_a   1.000
_cell.length_b   1.000
_cell.length_c   1.000
_cell.angle_alpha   90.00
_cell.angle_beta   90.00
_cell.angle_gamma   90.00
#
_symmetry.space_group_name_H-M   'P 1'
#
loop_
_entity.id
_entity.type
_entity.pdbx_description
1 polymer ?
#
loop_
_entity_poly.entity_id
_entity_poly.type
_entity_poly.pdbx_seq_one_letter_code
_entity_poly.pdbx_strand_id
1 'polypeptide(L)'
;MTSINLYNNLSLVTLPSPSSTSCHCPDHGPPRELDKKFDKIFNLKNTSNNNPTNILNNLCTGLETFLGFNKDSKGYDGQGIVYSDLDRLCDGVMGFLYYLLKDVSEKQPYSVGKTMLKDFVETELKPKLSTGRKGFEVIEQVAGKVREYNESVKHSNDDVKNPVDVLLSFVSDTKSGKWFDRVHKIQVDNADEQAVNKAVQSVNSELADCKYHVDKFIIDTYNARNSIADLNSNCNNNVNRAKNNITHERKRLIELSDEEQRKYVVMAKHIGKIINSLRRSVNMVITSQVSDLVEQLKNM
;
A
#
# COMPACT_ATOMS: atom_id res chain seq x y z
N MET A 1 -4.55 -10.36 7.03
CA MET A 1 -5.60 -9.57 7.71
C MET A 1 -5.23 -9.53 9.19
N THR A 2 -4.43 -8.55 9.59
CA THR A 2 -4.01 -8.36 10.97
C THR A 2 -4.68 -7.12 11.50
N SER A 3 -5.46 -7.31 12.56
CA SER A 3 -6.21 -6.30 13.30
C SER A 3 -5.32 -5.10 13.61
N ILE A 4 -5.73 -3.92 13.15
CA ILE A 4 -5.09 -2.66 13.50
C ILE A 4 -5.49 -2.34 14.95
N ASN A 5 -4.71 -2.82 15.92
CA ASN A 5 -4.75 -2.33 17.30
C ASN A 5 -4.07 -0.95 17.34
N LEU A 6 -4.76 0.05 16.79
CA LEU A 6 -4.52 1.44 17.16
C LEU A 6 -5.15 1.60 18.54
N TYR A 7 -4.32 1.87 19.56
CA TYR A 7 -4.80 2.48 20.80
C TYR A 7 -5.33 3.88 20.44
N ASN A 8 -6.58 3.92 19.96
CA ASN A 8 -7.36 5.13 19.84
C ASN A 8 -7.64 5.60 21.27
N ASN A 9 -6.69 6.31 21.87
CA ASN A 9 -6.99 7.23 22.94
C ASN A 9 -7.82 8.36 22.33
N LEU A 10 -9.11 8.09 22.11
CA LEU A 10 -10.14 9.12 22.10
C LEU A 10 -10.06 9.76 23.48
N SER A 11 -9.24 10.79 23.59
CA SER A 11 -9.27 11.72 24.71
C SER A 11 -10.73 12.10 24.93
N LEU A 12 -11.23 11.99 26.15
CA LEU A 12 -12.49 12.62 26.57
C LEU A 12 -12.34 14.12 26.28
N VAL A 13 -12.69 14.54 25.08
CA VAL A 13 -12.85 15.95 24.77
C VAL A 13 -14.20 16.29 25.35
N THR A 14 -14.21 17.05 26.43
CA THR A 14 -15.41 17.74 26.88
C THR A 14 -15.89 18.56 25.70
N LEU A 15 -16.95 18.10 25.01
CA LEU A 15 -17.60 18.85 23.94
C LEU A 15 -18.05 20.17 24.56
N PRO A 16 -17.48 21.32 24.18
CA PRO A 16 -17.99 22.59 24.66
C PRO A 16 -19.38 22.75 24.04
N SER A 17 -20.43 22.70 24.85
CA SER A 17 -21.76 23.09 24.41
C SER A 17 -21.68 24.54 23.92
N PRO A 18 -22.04 24.83 22.65
CA PRO A 18 -22.05 26.22 22.19
C PRO A 18 -23.00 27.04 23.06
N SER A 19 -22.58 28.26 23.42
CA SER A 19 -23.41 29.16 24.22
C SER A 19 -24.69 29.48 23.46
N SER A 20 -25.83 29.10 24.04
CA SER A 20 -27.18 29.35 23.55
C SER A 20 -27.51 30.84 23.54
N THR A 21 -27.04 31.58 22.54
CA THR A 21 -27.47 32.97 22.29
C THR A 21 -27.62 33.22 20.80
N SER A 22 -28.68 32.72 20.17
CA SER A 22 -29.08 33.23 18.84
C SER A 22 -30.54 33.00 18.40
N CYS A 23 -31.37 32.20 19.08
CA CYS A 23 -32.77 32.05 18.68
C CYS A 23 -33.68 32.95 19.51
N HIS A 24 -34.25 33.97 18.85
CA HIS A 24 -35.28 34.84 19.37
C HIS A 24 -36.64 34.11 19.31
N CYS A 25 -36.82 33.09 20.14
CA CYS A 25 -38.12 32.44 20.32
C CYS A 25 -38.46 32.41 21.83
N PRO A 26 -39.68 32.83 22.24
CA PRO A 26 -40.03 33.01 23.65
C PRO A 26 -40.15 31.72 24.47
N ASP A 27 -39.95 30.53 23.89
CA ASP A 27 -40.41 29.27 24.48
C ASP A 27 -39.34 28.15 24.46
N HIS A 28 -38.08 28.51 24.73
CA HIS A 28 -37.03 27.52 24.92
C HIS A 28 -36.98 27.05 26.38
N GLY A 29 -37.12 25.73 26.59
CA GLY A 29 -36.76 25.09 27.85
C GLY A 29 -35.33 25.46 28.26
N PRO A 30 -35.06 25.68 29.57
CA PRO A 30 -33.79 26.20 30.03
C PRO A 30 -32.63 25.27 29.62
N PRO A 31 -31.44 25.82 29.24
CA PRO A 31 -30.27 25.04 28.82
C PRO A 31 -29.90 23.87 29.75
N ARG A 32 -30.24 24.00 31.04
CA ARG A 32 -30.01 22.99 32.08
C ARG A 32 -30.71 21.64 31.86
N GLU A 33 -31.78 21.57 31.06
CA GLU A 33 -32.44 20.29 30.76
C GLU A 33 -31.71 19.49 29.68
N LEU A 34 -31.14 20.18 28.69
CA LEU A 34 -30.30 19.55 27.66
C LEU A 34 -29.01 19.03 28.26
N ASP A 35 -28.36 19.81 29.12
CA ASP A 35 -27.13 19.38 29.82
C ASP A 35 -27.36 18.07 30.61
N LYS A 36 -28.49 17.94 31.32
CA LYS A 36 -28.87 16.70 32.03
C LYS A 36 -29.11 15.52 31.08
N LYS A 37 -29.70 15.76 29.90
CA LYS A 37 -29.91 14.71 28.89
C LYS A 37 -28.58 14.27 28.28
N PHE A 38 -27.65 15.20 28.04
CA PHE A 38 -26.29 14.90 27.60
C PHE A 38 -25.48 14.14 28.65
N ASP A 39 -25.56 14.52 29.93
CA ASP A 39 -24.91 13.78 31.03
C ASP A 39 -25.40 12.32 31.12
N LYS A 40 -26.69 12.09 30.87
CA LYS A 40 -27.26 10.73 30.83
C LYS A 40 -26.68 9.89 29.67
N ILE A 41 -26.37 10.52 28.54
CA ILE A 41 -25.74 9.89 27.37
C ILE A 41 -24.26 9.62 27.63
N PHE A 42 -23.53 10.54 28.26
CA PHE A 42 -22.12 10.35 28.63
C PHE A 42 -21.91 9.19 29.64
N ASN A 43 -22.94 8.84 30.41
CA ASN A 43 -22.93 7.70 31.33
C ASN A 43 -23.13 6.33 30.67
N LEU A 44 -23.34 6.26 29.34
CA LEU A 44 -23.25 5.02 28.58
C LEU A 44 -21.79 4.58 28.58
N LYS A 45 -21.44 3.70 29.53
CA LYS A 45 -20.08 3.21 29.79
C LYS A 45 -19.35 2.85 28.49
N ASN A 46 -18.39 3.68 28.09
CA ASN A 46 -17.31 3.25 27.21
C ASN A 46 -16.41 2.31 28.01
N THR A 47 -16.70 1.01 27.95
CA THR A 47 -15.72 0.01 28.37
C THR A 47 -14.48 0.19 27.51
N SER A 48 -13.29 0.21 28.11
CA SER A 48 -11.97 0.42 27.48
C SER A 48 -11.57 -0.57 26.37
N ASN A 49 -12.51 -1.39 25.91
CA ASN A 49 -12.42 -2.23 24.72
C ASN A 49 -13.00 -1.48 23.52
N ASN A 50 -12.16 -0.68 22.87
CA ASN A 50 -12.44 0.18 21.71
C ASN A 50 -12.76 -0.61 20.42
N ASN A 51 -13.79 -1.48 20.44
CA ASN A 51 -14.32 -2.07 19.22
C ASN A 51 -15.18 -1.01 18.48
N PRO A 52 -14.95 -0.73 17.17
CA PRO A 52 -15.80 0.14 16.36
C PRO A 52 -17.31 -0.14 16.51
N THR A 53 -17.71 -1.41 16.61
CA THR A 53 -19.10 -1.81 16.80
C THR A 53 -19.68 -1.30 18.12
N ASN A 54 -18.90 -1.32 19.20
CA ASN A 54 -19.37 -0.85 20.51
C ASN A 54 -19.54 0.67 20.52
N ILE A 55 -18.64 1.40 19.85
CA ILE A 55 -18.72 2.86 19.71
C ILE A 55 -19.97 3.24 18.91
N LEU A 56 -20.20 2.59 17.76
CA LEU A 56 -21.40 2.84 16.97
C LEU A 56 -22.68 2.48 17.74
N ASN A 57 -22.71 1.33 18.43
CA ASN A 57 -23.87 0.94 19.22
C ASN A 57 -24.16 1.94 20.34
N ASN A 58 -23.14 2.38 21.09
CA ASN A 58 -23.31 3.37 22.15
C ASN A 58 -23.76 4.73 21.59
N LEU A 59 -23.22 5.16 20.45
CA LEU A 59 -23.64 6.39 19.77
C LEU A 59 -25.12 6.30 19.33
N CYS A 60 -25.50 5.19 18.69
CA CYS A 60 -26.88 4.94 18.26
C CYS A 60 -27.84 4.90 19.44
N THR A 61 -27.53 4.14 20.51
CA THR A 61 -28.35 4.08 21.72
C THR A 61 -28.44 5.42 22.44
N GLY A 62 -27.34 6.19 22.47
CA GLY A 62 -27.32 7.55 22.99
C GLY A 62 -28.24 8.49 22.21
N LEU A 63 -28.20 8.43 20.88
CA LEU A 63 -29.08 9.20 20.01
C LEU A 63 -30.55 8.79 20.14
N GLU A 64 -30.85 7.50 20.18
CA GLU A 64 -32.22 6.99 20.41
C GLU A 64 -32.79 7.56 21.72
N THR A 65 -32.02 7.48 22.80
CA THR A 65 -32.41 8.02 24.12
C THR A 65 -32.56 9.54 24.09
N PHE A 66 -31.64 10.26 23.43
CA PHE A 66 -31.68 11.72 23.28
C PHE A 66 -32.95 12.17 22.56
N LEU A 67 -33.30 11.47 21.49
CA LEU A 67 -34.46 11.76 20.65
C LEU A 67 -35.79 11.26 21.26
N GLY A 68 -35.75 10.44 22.31
CA GLY A 68 -36.95 9.80 22.88
C GLY A 68 -37.51 8.71 21.97
N PHE A 69 -36.64 8.04 21.21
CA PHE A 69 -37.02 6.91 20.37
C PHE A 69 -37.29 5.69 21.24
N ASN A 70 -38.48 5.12 21.10
CA ASN A 70 -38.88 3.91 21.78
C ASN A 70 -38.85 2.72 20.80
N LYS A 71 -37.99 1.74 21.12
CA LYS A 71 -37.74 0.58 20.27
C LYS A 71 -38.96 -0.34 20.11
N ASP A 72 -39.82 -0.41 21.12
CA ASP A 72 -41.00 -1.29 21.13
C ASP A 72 -42.14 -0.70 20.31
N SER A 73 -42.36 0.62 20.40
CA SER A 73 -43.36 1.33 19.60
C SER A 73 -42.89 1.69 18.19
N LYS A 74 -41.57 1.62 17.94
CA LYS A 74 -40.89 2.10 16.72
C LYS A 74 -41.20 3.58 16.42
N GLY A 75 -41.47 4.37 17.46
CA GLY A 75 -41.83 5.79 17.37
C GLY A 75 -41.23 6.59 18.51
N TYR A 76 -41.50 7.90 18.52
CA TYR A 76 -41.03 8.80 19.58
C TYR A 76 -42.05 8.88 20.72
N ASP A 77 -41.60 8.69 21.96
CA ASP A 77 -42.45 8.66 23.15
C ASP A 77 -42.65 10.03 23.82
N GLY A 78 -42.02 11.08 23.27
CA GLY A 78 -42.09 12.45 23.78
C GLY A 78 -41.20 12.73 25.01
N GLN A 79 -40.42 11.75 25.48
CA GLN A 79 -39.44 11.93 26.58
C GLN A 79 -38.11 12.53 26.09
N GLY A 80 -37.90 12.54 24.78
CA GLY A 80 -36.72 13.07 24.09
C GLY A 80 -36.65 14.60 24.02
N ILE A 81 -35.80 15.13 23.14
CA ILE A 81 -35.75 16.57 22.85
C ILE A 81 -37.09 17.09 22.28
N VAL A 82 -37.43 18.35 22.56
CA VAL A 82 -38.68 18.98 22.08
C VAL A 82 -38.50 19.37 20.60
N TYR A 83 -39.57 19.49 19.80
CA TYR A 83 -39.48 19.88 18.37
C TYR A 83 -38.69 21.18 18.13
N SER A 84 -38.65 22.10 19.10
CA SER A 84 -37.85 23.33 19.08
C SER A 84 -36.34 23.11 19.27
N ASP A 85 -35.91 21.89 19.60
CA ASP A 85 -34.52 21.47 19.78
C ASP A 85 -33.92 20.81 18.53
N LEU A 86 -34.66 20.71 17.42
CA LEU A 86 -34.15 20.10 16.19
C LEU A 86 -32.91 20.85 15.66
N ASP A 87 -32.90 22.18 15.76
CA ASP A 87 -31.71 22.98 15.44
C ASP A 87 -30.53 22.66 16.37
N ARG A 88 -30.80 22.39 17.66
CA ARG A 88 -29.77 22.01 18.63
C ARG A 88 -29.21 20.61 18.36
N LEU A 89 -30.03 19.68 17.87
CA LEU A 89 -29.57 18.38 17.37
C LEU A 89 -28.68 18.56 16.14
N CYS A 90 -29.09 19.43 15.21
CA CYS A 90 -28.28 19.75 14.03
C CYS A 90 -26.92 20.32 14.45
N ASP A 91 -26.90 21.25 15.40
CA ASP A 91 -25.66 21.81 15.94
C ASP A 91 -24.81 20.75 16.64
N GLY A 92 -25.42 19.81 17.37
CA GLY A 92 -24.71 18.70 18.00
C GLY A 92 -24.03 17.77 16.99
N VAL A 93 -24.74 17.39 15.93
CA VAL A 93 -24.18 16.55 14.84
C VAL A 93 -23.08 17.30 14.09
N MET A 94 -23.28 18.58 13.78
CA MET A 94 -22.25 19.40 13.14
C MET A 94 -21.01 19.56 14.02
N GLY A 95 -21.19 19.76 15.32
CA GLY A 95 -20.11 19.79 16.31
C GLY A 95 -19.34 18.47 16.34
N PHE A 96 -20.05 17.34 16.38
CA PHE A 96 -19.43 16.01 16.31
C PHE A 96 -18.58 15.84 15.04
N LEU A 97 -19.13 16.15 13.86
CA LEU A 97 -18.41 16.02 12.58
C LEU A 97 -17.19 16.95 12.51
N TYR A 98 -17.32 18.19 12.99
CA TYR A 98 -16.21 19.14 13.06
C TYR A 98 -15.08 18.59 13.93
N TYR A 99 -15.35 18.19 15.17
CA TYR A 99 -14.31 17.70 16.08
C TYR A 99 -13.69 16.39 15.60
N LEU A 100 -14.50 15.46 15.07
CA LEU A 100 -14.00 14.20 14.52
C LEU A 100 -13.02 14.44 13.37
N LEU A 101 -13.41 15.23 12.37
CA LEU A 101 -12.60 15.46 11.17
C LEU A 101 -11.41 16.38 11.46
N LYS A 102 -11.56 17.34 12.38
CA LYS A 102 -10.45 18.12 12.90
C LYS A 102 -9.40 17.22 13.54
N ASP A 103 -9.80 16.35 14.46
CA ASP A 103 -8.89 15.43 15.15
C ASP A 103 -8.16 14.53 14.16
N VAL A 104 -8.87 13.95 13.18
CA VAL A 104 -8.24 13.15 12.10
C VAL A 104 -7.22 14.00 11.34
N SER A 105 -7.60 15.21 10.92
CA SER A 105 -6.69 16.08 10.15
C SER A 105 -5.45 16.49 10.95
N GLU A 106 -5.57 16.82 12.24
CA GLU A 106 -4.45 17.31 13.06
C GLU A 106 -3.55 16.17 13.53
N LYS A 107 -4.15 15.08 14.02
CA LYS A 107 -3.46 14.01 14.77
C LYS A 107 -3.00 12.83 13.91
N GLN A 108 -3.47 12.69 12.66
CA GLN A 108 -2.99 11.61 11.81
C GLN A 108 -1.47 11.72 11.56
N PRO A 109 -0.73 10.59 11.60
CA PRO A 109 0.73 10.58 11.49
C PRO A 109 1.24 10.65 10.05
N TYR A 110 0.35 10.55 9.06
CA TYR A 110 0.66 10.58 7.63
C TYR A 110 0.14 11.85 6.95
N SER A 111 0.74 12.22 5.82
CA SER A 111 0.45 13.45 5.11
C SER A 111 -0.68 13.32 4.09
N VAL A 112 -0.94 12.11 3.57
CA VAL A 112 -2.00 11.85 2.59
C VAL A 112 -3.38 12.32 3.08
N GLY A 113 -4.04 13.15 2.26
CA GLY A 113 -5.38 13.67 2.55
C GLY A 113 -5.45 14.68 3.71
N LYS A 114 -4.33 14.97 4.39
CA LYS A 114 -4.29 15.82 5.59
C LYS A 114 -4.68 17.26 5.30
N THR A 115 -4.03 17.89 4.32
CA THR A 115 -4.29 19.29 3.95
C THR A 115 -5.72 19.46 3.43
N MET A 116 -6.16 18.58 2.54
CA MET A 116 -7.53 18.62 2.00
C MET A 116 -8.60 18.52 3.10
N LEU A 117 -8.43 17.58 4.05
CA LEU A 117 -9.37 17.44 5.15
C LEU A 117 -9.33 18.65 6.10
N LYS A 118 -8.13 19.17 6.39
CA LYS A 118 -7.96 20.36 7.23
C LYS A 118 -8.62 21.59 6.62
N ASP A 119 -8.43 21.80 5.31
CA ASP A 119 -9.01 22.92 4.59
C ASP A 119 -10.55 22.83 4.64
N PHE A 120 -11.12 21.65 4.34
CA PHE A 120 -12.55 21.43 4.44
C PHE A 120 -13.12 21.68 5.86
N VAL A 121 -12.41 21.25 6.90
CA VAL A 121 -12.78 21.49 8.29
C VAL A 121 -12.83 22.99 8.61
N GLU A 122 -11.82 23.76 8.18
CA GLU A 122 -11.73 25.19 8.48
C GLU A 122 -12.65 26.06 7.60
N THR A 123 -12.84 25.72 6.33
CA THR A 123 -13.59 26.56 5.39
C THR A 123 -15.07 26.19 5.28
N GLU A 124 -15.44 24.91 5.43
CA GLU A 124 -16.81 24.46 5.22
C GLU A 124 -17.50 24.06 6.52
N LEU A 125 -16.83 23.34 7.43
CA LEU A 125 -17.48 22.84 8.65
C LEU A 125 -17.54 23.88 9.76
N LYS A 126 -16.42 24.55 10.04
CA LYS A 126 -16.32 25.54 11.12
C LYS A 126 -17.35 26.67 10.98
N PRO A 127 -17.59 27.26 9.79
CA PRO A 127 -18.61 28.32 9.65
C PRO A 127 -20.05 27.83 9.81
N LYS A 128 -20.29 26.52 9.75
CA LYS A 128 -21.61 25.89 9.85
C LYS A 128 -21.96 25.43 11.25
N LEU A 129 -21.04 25.58 12.21
CA LEU A 129 -21.30 25.31 13.62
C LEU A 129 -22.33 26.30 14.19
N SER A 130 -23.24 25.79 15.03
CA SER A 130 -24.24 26.61 15.73
C SER A 130 -25.18 27.40 14.79
N THR A 131 -25.49 26.82 13.62
CA THR A 131 -26.38 27.45 12.61
C THR A 131 -27.70 26.68 12.42
N GLY A 132 -27.97 25.69 13.27
CA GLY A 132 -29.14 24.84 13.23
C GLY A 132 -29.25 24.08 11.91
N ARG A 133 -30.47 23.98 11.37
CA ARG A 133 -30.74 23.32 10.08
C ARG A 133 -29.88 23.83 8.91
N LYS A 134 -29.49 25.10 8.88
CA LYS A 134 -28.64 25.64 7.78
C LYS A 134 -27.25 25.01 7.76
N GLY A 135 -26.73 24.59 8.92
CA GLY A 135 -25.46 23.89 9.02
C GLY A 135 -25.50 22.52 8.37
N PHE A 136 -26.66 21.87 8.44
CA PHE A 136 -26.90 20.53 7.89
C PHE A 136 -26.82 20.45 6.37
N GLU A 137 -26.92 21.56 5.65
CA GLU A 137 -26.79 21.61 4.19
C GLU A 137 -25.40 21.13 3.71
N VAL A 138 -24.37 21.15 4.57
CA VAL A 138 -23.01 20.69 4.23
C VAL A 138 -22.81 19.17 4.37
N ILE A 139 -23.78 18.42 4.90
CA ILE A 139 -23.63 16.97 5.19
C ILE A 139 -23.32 16.15 3.93
N GLU A 140 -23.93 16.48 2.79
CA GLU A 140 -23.63 15.79 1.54
C GLU A 140 -22.15 15.97 1.14
N GLN A 141 -21.61 17.18 1.36
CA GLN A 141 -20.20 17.47 1.11
C GLN A 141 -19.28 16.72 2.08
N VAL A 142 -19.69 16.52 3.33
CA VAL A 142 -18.95 15.71 4.31
C VAL A 142 -18.75 14.30 3.79
N ALA A 143 -19.82 13.65 3.31
CA ALA A 143 -19.73 12.31 2.74
C ALA A 143 -18.78 12.26 1.53
N GLY A 144 -18.88 13.25 0.64
CA GLY A 144 -17.97 13.40 -0.51
C GLY A 144 -16.50 13.55 -0.10
N LYS A 145 -16.21 14.42 0.87
CA LYS A 145 -14.83 14.68 1.32
C LYS A 145 -14.21 13.53 2.09
N VAL A 146 -15.00 12.84 2.91
CA VAL A 146 -14.55 11.60 3.56
C VAL A 146 -14.25 10.51 2.53
N ARG A 147 -15.05 10.43 1.45
CA ARG A 147 -14.79 9.52 0.34
C ARG A 147 -13.48 9.88 -0.39
N GLU A 148 -13.29 11.14 -0.78
CA GLU A 148 -12.05 11.61 -1.42
C GLU A 148 -10.81 11.32 -0.55
N TYR A 149 -10.93 11.50 0.76
CA TYR A 149 -9.86 11.19 1.72
C TYR A 149 -9.51 9.70 1.69
N ASN A 150 -10.53 8.83 1.80
CA ASN A 150 -10.33 7.38 1.78
C ASN A 150 -9.77 6.88 0.43
N GLU A 151 -10.22 7.46 -0.68
CA GLU A 151 -9.69 7.16 -2.02
C GLU A 151 -8.21 7.57 -2.14
N SER A 152 -7.82 8.72 -1.57
CA SER A 152 -6.42 9.18 -1.54
C SER A 152 -5.53 8.24 -0.72
N VAL A 153 -5.99 7.83 0.46
CA VAL A 153 -5.28 6.85 1.32
C VAL A 153 -5.14 5.50 0.61
N LYS A 154 -6.20 5.04 -0.06
CA LYS A 154 -6.17 3.81 -0.86
C LYS A 154 -5.15 3.91 -2.00
N HIS A 155 -5.18 5.00 -2.76
CA HIS A 155 -4.25 5.20 -3.88
C HIS A 155 -2.80 5.17 -3.42
N SER A 156 -2.48 5.87 -2.32
CA SER A 156 -1.14 5.85 -1.74
C SER A 156 -0.69 4.45 -1.30
N ASN A 157 -1.59 3.65 -0.72
CA ASN A 157 -1.29 2.26 -0.41
C ASN A 157 -1.07 1.41 -1.67
N ASP A 158 -1.88 1.62 -2.71
CA ASP A 158 -1.77 0.92 -3.99
C ASP A 158 -0.45 1.28 -4.71
N ASP A 159 0.03 2.52 -4.62
CA ASP A 159 1.34 2.94 -5.16
C ASP A 159 2.52 2.16 -4.59
N VAL A 160 2.43 1.74 -3.32
CA VAL A 160 3.48 0.92 -2.69
C VAL A 160 3.24 -0.57 -2.90
N LYS A 161 1.98 -0.99 -2.86
CA LYS A 161 1.59 -2.39 -3.02
C LYS A 161 1.83 -2.90 -4.43
N ASN A 162 1.49 -2.13 -5.46
CA ASN A 162 1.56 -2.59 -6.85
C ASN A 162 2.98 -2.97 -7.28
N PRO A 163 4.05 -2.18 -7.01
CA PRO A 163 5.42 -2.58 -7.34
C PRO A 163 5.84 -3.87 -6.62
N VAL A 164 5.44 -4.03 -5.35
CA VAL A 164 5.70 -5.24 -4.58
C VAL A 164 4.99 -6.44 -5.19
N ASP A 165 3.70 -6.32 -5.53
CA ASP A 165 2.91 -7.38 -6.16
C ASP A 165 3.47 -7.77 -7.54
N VAL A 166 3.94 -6.79 -8.33
CA VAL A 166 4.56 -7.05 -9.64
C VAL A 166 5.86 -7.84 -9.49
N LEU A 167 6.76 -7.44 -8.58
CA LEU A 167 7.99 -8.19 -8.37
C LEU A 167 7.71 -9.57 -7.77
N LEU A 168 6.79 -9.64 -6.79
CA LEU A 168 6.41 -10.89 -6.13
C LEU A 168 5.76 -11.89 -7.10
N SER A 169 4.90 -11.41 -7.99
CA SER A 169 4.29 -12.23 -9.04
C SER A 169 5.28 -12.68 -10.11
N PHE A 170 6.42 -11.99 -10.28
CA PHE A 170 7.51 -12.48 -11.12
C PHE A 170 8.31 -13.60 -10.43
N VAL A 171 8.63 -13.44 -9.14
CA VAL A 171 9.53 -14.37 -8.41
C VAL A 171 8.84 -15.57 -7.74
N SER A 172 7.56 -15.48 -7.35
CA SER A 172 6.92 -16.47 -6.44
C SER A 172 5.80 -17.33 -7.04
N ASP A 173 5.70 -18.56 -6.55
CA ASP A 173 4.74 -19.60 -6.99
C ASP A 173 3.27 -19.32 -6.69
N THR A 174 2.97 -18.39 -5.78
CA THR A 174 1.60 -18.31 -5.21
C THR A 174 0.57 -17.60 -6.08
N LYS A 175 0.98 -16.87 -7.14
CA LYS A 175 0.01 -16.23 -8.05
C LYS A 175 0.33 -16.26 -9.55
N SER A 176 1.59 -16.40 -9.98
CA SER A 176 2.00 -16.65 -11.38
C SER A 176 3.51 -16.45 -11.62
N GLY A 177 4.38 -16.62 -10.62
CA GLY A 177 5.82 -16.40 -10.78
C GLY A 177 6.57 -17.69 -10.99
N LYS A 178 7.08 -17.88 -12.22
CA LYS A 178 7.84 -19.07 -12.65
C LYS A 178 9.31 -18.78 -12.87
N TRP A 179 9.85 -17.66 -12.37
CA TRP A 179 11.25 -17.33 -12.67
C TRP A 179 12.20 -18.42 -12.14
N PHE A 180 12.01 -18.85 -10.90
CA PHE A 180 12.77 -19.98 -10.35
C PHE A 180 12.63 -21.26 -11.17
N ASP A 181 11.40 -21.64 -11.56
CA ASP A 181 11.14 -22.79 -12.42
C ASP A 181 11.82 -22.68 -13.79
N ARG A 182 11.79 -21.50 -14.41
CA ARG A 182 12.38 -21.27 -15.74
C ARG A 182 13.89 -21.36 -15.66
N VAL A 183 14.51 -20.76 -14.64
CA VAL A 183 15.95 -20.91 -14.38
C VAL A 183 16.31 -22.36 -14.10
N HIS A 184 15.51 -23.08 -13.30
CA HIS A 184 15.76 -24.49 -12.96
C HIS A 184 15.65 -25.43 -14.18
N LYS A 185 14.83 -25.06 -15.18
CA LYS A 185 14.69 -25.79 -16.45
C LYS A 185 15.84 -25.57 -17.43
N ILE A 186 16.76 -24.65 -17.14
CA ILE A 186 17.99 -24.49 -17.92
C ILE A 186 18.93 -25.63 -17.55
N GLN A 187 18.74 -26.78 -18.20
CA GLN A 187 19.58 -27.97 -18.05
C GLN A 187 20.16 -28.34 -19.42
N VAL A 188 21.39 -28.83 -19.40
CA VAL A 188 22.10 -29.31 -20.59
C VAL A 188 22.47 -30.76 -20.31
N ASP A 189 21.63 -31.69 -20.74
CA ASP A 189 21.82 -33.13 -20.51
C ASP A 189 22.92 -33.71 -21.43
N ASN A 190 23.19 -33.04 -22.54
CA ASN A 190 24.14 -33.42 -23.57
C ASN A 190 24.89 -32.19 -24.09
N ALA A 191 26.22 -32.28 -24.17
CA ALA A 191 27.09 -31.17 -24.54
C ALA A 191 27.20 -30.95 -26.06
N ASP A 192 26.12 -31.20 -26.81
CA ASP A 192 26.09 -30.85 -28.23
C ASP A 192 25.99 -29.32 -28.41
N GLU A 193 26.53 -28.82 -29.52
CA GLU A 193 26.63 -27.38 -29.78
C GLU A 193 25.27 -26.67 -29.78
N GLN A 194 24.22 -27.31 -30.29
CA GLN A 194 22.89 -26.72 -30.34
C GLN A 194 22.27 -26.64 -28.94
N ALA A 195 22.40 -27.68 -28.12
CA ALA A 195 21.94 -27.69 -26.74
C ALA A 195 22.64 -26.62 -25.89
N VAL A 196 23.97 -26.50 -26.00
CA VAL A 196 24.75 -25.48 -25.29
C VAL A 196 24.36 -24.06 -25.71
N ASN A 197 24.24 -23.80 -27.02
CA ASN A 197 23.86 -22.48 -27.52
C ASN A 197 22.45 -22.08 -27.07
N LYS A 198 21.51 -23.03 -27.06
CA LYS A 198 20.15 -22.80 -26.55
C LYS A 198 20.16 -22.47 -25.05
N ALA A 199 20.95 -23.18 -24.25
CA ALA A 199 21.07 -22.89 -22.82
C ALA A 199 21.67 -21.51 -22.55
N VAL A 200 22.71 -21.10 -23.28
CA VAL A 200 23.28 -19.74 -23.18
C VAL A 200 22.24 -18.67 -23.51
N GLN A 201 21.45 -18.87 -24.57
CA GLN A 201 20.35 -17.96 -24.92
C GLN A 201 19.30 -17.88 -23.81
N SER A 202 18.90 -19.03 -23.23
CA SER A 202 17.95 -19.07 -22.12
C SER A 202 18.48 -18.35 -20.87
N VAL A 203 19.74 -18.54 -20.50
CA VAL A 203 20.37 -17.83 -19.37
C VAL A 203 20.33 -16.32 -19.60
N ASN A 204 20.72 -15.86 -20.80
CA ASN A 204 20.73 -14.44 -21.12
C ASN A 204 19.32 -13.83 -21.11
N SER A 205 18.31 -14.57 -21.59
CA SER A 205 16.92 -14.15 -21.56
C SER A 205 16.40 -14.01 -20.13
N GLU A 206 16.60 -15.02 -19.28
CA GLU A 206 16.14 -14.99 -17.88
C GLU A 206 16.87 -13.92 -17.04
N LEU A 207 18.14 -13.66 -17.35
CA LEU A 207 18.90 -12.56 -16.75
C LEU A 207 18.33 -11.20 -17.16
N ALA A 208 18.00 -11.01 -18.44
CA ALA A 208 17.40 -9.77 -18.92
C ALA A 208 16.03 -9.52 -18.30
N ASP A 209 15.17 -10.53 -18.24
CA ASP A 209 13.85 -10.44 -17.61
C ASP A 209 13.97 -10.11 -16.12
N CYS A 210 14.87 -10.78 -15.40
CA CYS A 210 15.11 -10.50 -13.98
C CYS A 210 15.58 -9.04 -13.77
N LYS A 211 16.54 -8.56 -14.59
CA LYS A 211 17.00 -7.17 -14.55
C LYS A 211 15.84 -6.19 -14.78
N TYR A 212 14.98 -6.45 -15.77
CA TYR A 212 13.82 -5.60 -16.06
C TYR A 212 12.88 -5.48 -14.86
N HIS A 213 12.46 -6.60 -14.27
CA HIS A 213 11.51 -6.59 -13.15
C HIS A 213 12.10 -5.94 -11.89
N VAL A 214 13.38 -6.17 -11.62
CA VAL A 214 14.09 -5.56 -10.49
C VAL A 214 14.26 -4.05 -10.70
N ASP A 215 14.64 -3.62 -11.91
CA ASP A 215 14.78 -2.19 -12.25
C ASP A 215 13.46 -1.46 -12.14
N LYS A 216 12.39 -2.08 -12.65
CA LYS A 216 11.03 -1.57 -12.52
C LYS A 216 10.63 -1.39 -11.07
N PHE A 217 10.86 -2.40 -10.22
CA PHE A 217 10.59 -2.28 -8.79
C PHE A 217 11.37 -1.12 -8.14
N ILE A 218 12.66 -0.96 -8.44
CA ILE A 218 13.49 0.11 -7.88
C ILE A 218 12.97 1.49 -8.32
N ILE A 219 12.62 1.65 -9.60
CA ILE A 219 12.10 2.91 -10.15
C ILE A 219 10.73 3.22 -9.55
N ASP A 220 9.81 2.26 -9.56
CA ASP A 220 8.44 2.47 -9.08
C ASP A 220 8.42 2.77 -7.58
N THR A 221 9.26 2.10 -6.77
CA THR A 221 9.39 2.41 -5.34
C THR A 221 10.10 3.73 -5.06
N TYR A 222 11.00 4.18 -5.95
CA TYR A 222 11.56 5.53 -5.89
C TYR A 222 10.49 6.59 -6.15
N ASN A 223 9.64 6.37 -7.15
CA ASN A 223 8.52 7.26 -7.47
C ASN A 223 7.49 7.31 -6.32
N ALA A 224 7.23 6.17 -5.67
CA ALA A 224 6.34 6.06 -4.53
C ALA A 224 6.96 6.50 -3.18
N ARG A 225 8.11 7.18 -3.16
CA ARG A 225 8.84 7.54 -1.91
C ARG A 225 8.00 8.29 -0.87
N ASN A 226 7.08 9.15 -1.30
CA ASN A 226 6.20 9.89 -0.40
C ASN A 226 5.14 8.96 0.19
N SER A 227 4.50 8.14 -0.65
CA SER A 227 3.57 7.10 -0.21
C SER A 227 4.23 6.11 0.77
N ILE A 228 5.50 5.76 0.57
CA ILE A 228 6.29 4.95 1.51
C ILE A 228 6.49 5.70 2.83
N ALA A 229 6.83 6.99 2.79
CA ALA A 229 7.01 7.82 3.98
C ALA A 229 5.73 7.93 4.83
N ASP A 230 4.57 7.87 4.18
CA ASP A 230 3.25 7.94 4.82
C ASP A 230 2.77 6.59 5.39
N LEU A 231 3.46 5.48 5.11
CA LEU A 231 3.16 4.21 5.76
C LEU A 231 3.43 4.27 7.26
N ASN A 232 2.72 3.45 8.03
CA ASN A 232 3.08 3.22 9.42
C ASN A 232 4.54 2.74 9.53
N SER A 233 5.18 3.04 10.66
CA SER A 233 6.62 2.83 10.86
C SER A 233 7.09 1.41 10.54
N ASN A 234 6.29 0.39 10.87
CA ASN A 234 6.64 -0.99 10.57
C ASN A 234 6.62 -1.27 9.07
N CYS A 235 5.55 -0.90 8.37
CA CYS A 235 5.46 -1.07 6.92
C CYS A 235 6.52 -0.25 6.17
N ASN A 236 6.75 1.01 6.58
CA ASN A 236 7.82 1.85 6.03
C ASN A 236 9.19 1.15 6.15
N ASN A 237 9.53 0.69 7.35
CA ASN A 237 10.79 0.00 7.61
C ASN A 237 10.94 -1.28 6.78
N ASN A 238 9.87 -2.07 6.65
CA ASN A 238 9.91 -3.31 5.89
C ASN A 238 10.09 -3.05 4.39
N VAL A 239 9.38 -2.06 3.83
CA VAL A 239 9.54 -1.68 2.41
C VAL A 239 10.95 -1.15 2.15
N ASN A 240 11.48 -0.29 3.03
CA ASN A 240 12.83 0.26 2.87
C ASN A 240 13.92 -0.83 2.99
N ARG A 241 13.77 -1.78 3.91
CA ARG A 241 14.67 -2.94 4.01
C ARG A 241 14.61 -3.79 2.73
N ALA A 242 13.42 -4.10 2.24
CA ALA A 242 13.25 -4.85 0.99
C ALA A 242 13.90 -4.11 -0.19
N LYS A 243 13.70 -2.80 -0.31
CA LYS A 243 14.34 -1.97 -1.34
C LYS A 243 15.86 -2.06 -1.29
N ASN A 244 16.45 -1.91 -0.10
CA ASN A 244 17.89 -1.96 0.06
C ASN A 244 18.46 -3.35 -0.27
N ASN A 245 17.79 -4.42 0.18
CA ASN A 245 18.19 -5.79 -0.11
C ASN A 245 18.12 -6.08 -1.61
N ILE A 246 17.02 -5.70 -2.28
CA ILE A 246 16.84 -5.91 -3.72
C ILE A 246 17.89 -5.13 -4.52
N THR A 247 18.18 -3.88 -4.15
CA THR A 247 19.26 -3.10 -4.79
C THR A 247 20.63 -3.76 -4.61
N HIS A 248 20.90 -4.32 -3.42
CA HIS A 248 22.14 -5.04 -3.16
C HIS A 248 22.24 -6.31 -4.01
N GLU A 249 21.22 -7.16 -4.00
CA GLU A 249 21.23 -8.41 -4.78
C GLU A 249 21.24 -8.14 -6.28
N ARG A 250 20.61 -7.07 -6.77
CA ARG A 250 20.73 -6.62 -8.16
C ARG A 250 22.18 -6.38 -8.55
N LYS A 251 22.91 -5.61 -7.73
CA LYS A 251 24.32 -5.29 -7.99
C LYS A 251 25.15 -6.58 -8.03
N ARG A 252 24.95 -7.45 -7.04
CA ARG A 252 25.63 -8.74 -6.96
C ARG A 252 25.33 -9.64 -8.16
N LEU A 253 24.08 -9.70 -8.60
CA LEU A 253 23.66 -10.47 -9.78
C LEU A 253 24.36 -9.97 -11.05
N ILE A 254 24.43 -8.64 -11.26
CA ILE A 254 25.11 -8.04 -12.41
C ILE A 254 26.59 -8.41 -12.39
N GLU A 255 27.28 -8.15 -11.27
CA GLU A 255 28.73 -8.40 -11.14
C GLU A 255 29.08 -9.87 -11.40
N LEU A 256 28.36 -10.80 -10.79
CA LEU A 256 28.57 -12.24 -10.99
C LEU A 256 28.24 -12.67 -12.43
N SER A 257 27.14 -12.18 -13.01
CA SER A 257 26.77 -12.54 -14.38
C SER A 257 27.81 -12.08 -15.41
N ASP A 258 28.36 -10.87 -15.23
CA ASP A 258 29.39 -10.32 -16.11
C ASP A 258 30.73 -11.06 -15.95
N GLU A 259 31.06 -11.49 -14.74
CA GLU A 259 32.25 -12.31 -14.47
C GLU A 259 32.14 -13.70 -15.11
N GLU A 260 31.02 -14.41 -14.90
CA GLU A 260 30.83 -15.75 -15.44
C GLU A 260 30.74 -15.74 -16.97
N GLN A 261 30.08 -14.74 -17.57
CA GLN A 261 30.06 -14.58 -19.02
C GLN A 261 31.47 -14.35 -19.58
N ARG A 262 32.31 -13.56 -18.89
CA ARG A 262 33.71 -13.35 -19.29
C ARG A 262 34.52 -14.65 -19.20
N LYS A 263 34.39 -15.41 -18.11
CA LYS A 263 35.06 -16.71 -17.94
C LYS A 263 34.67 -17.68 -19.05
N TYR A 264 33.38 -17.78 -19.35
CA TYR A 264 32.86 -18.62 -20.43
C TYR A 264 33.47 -18.26 -21.79
N VAL A 265 33.43 -16.98 -22.18
CA VAL A 265 33.98 -16.51 -23.46
C VAL A 265 35.48 -16.76 -23.57
N VAL A 266 36.24 -16.53 -22.49
CA VAL A 266 37.69 -16.75 -22.46
C VAL A 266 38.01 -18.25 -22.60
N MET A 267 37.30 -19.12 -21.87
CA MET A 267 37.50 -20.56 -21.92
C MET A 267 37.16 -21.13 -23.30
N ALA A 268 36.02 -20.75 -23.88
CA ALA A 268 35.62 -21.16 -25.23
C ALA A 268 36.68 -20.75 -26.27
N LYS A 269 37.21 -19.52 -26.18
CA LYS A 269 38.27 -19.03 -27.06
C LYS A 269 39.57 -19.83 -26.91
N HIS A 270 39.95 -20.19 -25.69
CA HIS A 270 41.18 -20.95 -25.44
C HIS A 270 41.09 -22.38 -25.97
N ILE A 271 39.98 -23.07 -25.69
CA ILE A 271 39.71 -24.42 -26.22
C ILE A 271 39.69 -24.39 -27.75
N GLY A 272 38.99 -23.44 -28.35
CA GLY A 272 38.95 -23.27 -29.81
C GLY A 272 40.34 -23.06 -30.42
N LYS A 273 41.24 -22.33 -29.74
CA LYS A 273 42.64 -22.19 -30.19
C LYS A 273 43.40 -23.50 -30.14
N ILE A 274 43.30 -24.26 -29.04
CA ILE A 274 43.98 -25.55 -28.87
C ILE A 274 43.53 -26.54 -29.94
N ILE A 275 42.22 -26.69 -30.15
CA ILE A 275 41.64 -27.62 -31.15
C ILE A 275 42.12 -27.25 -32.55
N ASN A 276 42.11 -25.96 -32.91
CA ASN A 276 42.58 -25.51 -34.22
C ASN A 276 44.09 -25.75 -34.41
N SER A 277 44.90 -25.58 -33.37
CA SER A 277 46.32 -25.92 -33.41
C SER A 277 46.53 -27.40 -33.64
N LEU A 278 45.84 -28.25 -32.87
CA LEU A 278 45.92 -29.71 -33.00
C LEU A 278 45.51 -30.16 -34.41
N ARG A 279 44.41 -29.63 -34.94
CA ARG A 279 43.95 -29.89 -36.31
C ARG A 279 45.02 -29.57 -37.35
N ARG A 280 45.70 -28.43 -37.22
CA ARG A 280 46.80 -28.05 -38.14
C ARG A 280 47.98 -29.01 -38.04
N SER A 281 48.39 -29.39 -36.82
CA SER A 281 49.47 -30.33 -36.59
C SER A 281 49.17 -31.70 -37.18
N VAL A 282 47.97 -32.24 -36.92
CA VAL A 282 47.52 -33.53 -37.48
C VAL A 282 47.50 -33.48 -39.01
N ASN A 283 46.91 -32.45 -39.60
CA ASN A 283 46.88 -32.29 -41.05
C ASN A 283 48.29 -32.22 -41.66
N MET A 284 49.20 -31.48 -41.03
CA MET A 284 50.58 -31.36 -41.49
C MET A 284 51.30 -32.72 -41.51
N VAL A 285 51.18 -33.49 -40.43
CA VAL A 285 51.80 -34.82 -40.32
C VAL A 285 51.21 -35.78 -41.35
N ILE A 286 49.89 -35.83 -41.49
CA ILE A 286 49.22 -36.69 -42.48
C ILE A 286 49.64 -36.30 -43.91
N THR A 287 49.66 -35.01 -44.24
CA THR A 287 50.08 -34.54 -45.55
C THR A 287 51.52 -34.95 -45.85
N SER A 288 52.44 -34.83 -44.90
CA SER A 288 53.83 -35.27 -45.06
C SER A 288 53.89 -36.77 -45.33
N GLN A 289 53.29 -37.59 -44.45
CA GLN A 289 53.36 -39.05 -44.56
C GLN A 289 52.71 -39.59 -45.84
N VAL A 290 51.59 -39.01 -46.27
CA VAL A 290 50.94 -39.40 -47.55
C VAL A 290 51.82 -39.00 -48.73
N SER A 291 52.45 -37.82 -48.69
CA SER A 291 53.36 -37.39 -49.75
C SER A 291 54.57 -38.32 -49.85
N ASP A 292 55.19 -38.66 -48.72
CA ASP A 292 56.33 -39.57 -48.66
C ASP A 292 55.98 -40.97 -49.20
N LEU A 293 54.81 -41.51 -48.83
CA LEU A 293 54.33 -42.79 -49.34
C LEU A 293 54.09 -42.76 -50.86
N VAL A 294 53.45 -41.70 -51.36
CA VAL A 294 53.20 -41.54 -52.80
C VAL A 294 54.50 -41.47 -53.58
N GLU A 295 55.51 -40.78 -53.05
CA GLU A 295 56.82 -40.68 -53.69
C GLU A 295 57.57 -42.01 -53.68
N GLN A 296 57.51 -42.77 -52.59
CA GLN A 296 58.02 -44.14 -52.54
C GLN A 296 57.37 -45.03 -53.61
N LEU A 297 56.05 -44.98 -53.76
CA LEU A 297 55.32 -45.78 -54.74
C LEU A 297 55.60 -45.40 -56.20
N LYS A 298 55.90 -44.13 -56.50
CA LYS A 298 56.28 -43.68 -57.85
C LYS A 298 57.67 -44.15 -58.27
N ASN A 299 58.53 -44.44 -57.30
CA ASN A 299 59.91 -44.86 -57.51
C ASN A 299 60.06 -46.40 -57.50
N MET A 300 58.95 -47.14 -57.41
CA MET A 300 58.88 -48.60 -57.59
C MET A 300 58.57 -48.95 -59.04
#